data_AF-D3DFK0-F1
#
_entry.id   AF-D3DFK0-F1
#
_cell.length_a   1.000
_cell.length_b   1.000
_cell.length_c   1.000
_cell.angle_alpha   90.00
_cell.angle_beta   90.00
_cell.angle_gamma   90.00
#
_symmetry.space_group_name_H-M   'P 1'
#
loop_
_entity.id
_entity.type
_entity.pdbx_description
1 polymer ?
#
loop_
_entity_poly.entity_id
_entity_poly.type
_entity_poly.pdbx_seq_one_letter_code
_entity_poly.pdbx_strand_id
1 'polypeptide(L)'
;MRFYVLSLILAFLQASVITGAFVSNLYVPDLVLVYLFLHLSRENAVDIKKPLLSGLYLDIMYDSFGWNTSGKLFSAFILELLKSRYIFATRLSVIISYSLIALSEHLLRYAIFRLKYYYPFEPWLFFAGFVVELSLLFFLTFFIIKGDAKT
;
A
#
# COMPACT_ATOMS: atom_id res chain seq x y z
N MET A 1 5.92 -6.81 17.02
CA MET A 1 4.70 -7.63 17.11
C MET A 1 3.44 -6.91 16.67
N ARG A 2 3.06 -5.78 17.29
CA ARG A 2 1.81 -5.05 16.95
C ARG A 2 1.63 -4.74 15.46
N PHE A 3 2.69 -4.28 14.78
CA PHE A 3 2.66 -4.03 13.33
C PHE A 3 2.26 -5.28 12.53
N TYR A 4 2.95 -6.40 12.77
CA TYR A 4 2.74 -7.64 12.04
C TYR A 4 1.32 -8.18 12.21
N VAL A 5 0.80 -8.16 13.44
CA VAL A 5 -0.58 -8.58 13.73
C VAL A 5 -1.60 -7.70 13.01
N LEU A 6 -1.43 -6.37 13.05
CA LEU A 6 -2.33 -5.46 12.34
C LEU A 6 -2.24 -5.65 10.81
N SER A 7 -1.02 -5.80 10.27
CA SER A 7 -0.84 -6.06 8.84
C SER A 7 -1.49 -7.36 8.39
N LEU A 8 -1.46 -8.40 9.23
CA LEU A 8 -2.12 -9.67 8.96
C LEU A 8 -3.65 -9.53 8.94
N ILE A 9 -4.22 -8.82 9.92
CA ILE A 9 -5.67 -8.56 9.97
C ILE A 9 -6.10 -7.74 8.75
N LEU A 10 -5.35 -6.70 8.39
CA LEU A 10 -5.63 -5.89 7.20
C LEU A 10 -5.53 -6.72 5.91
N ALA A 11 -4.50 -7.55 5.78
CA ALA A 11 -4.34 -8.46 4.65
C ALA A 11 -5.52 -9.44 4.54
N PHE A 12 -5.93 -10.03 5.66
CA PHE A 12 -7.07 -10.94 5.72
C PHE A 12 -8.38 -10.24 5.33
N LEU A 13 -8.63 -9.04 5.84
CA LEU A 13 -9.83 -8.26 5.53
C LEU A 13 -9.87 -7.84 4.07
N GLN A 14 -8.73 -7.40 3.53
CA GLN A 14 -8.59 -7.06 2.12
C GLN A 14 -8.86 -8.27 1.23
N ALA A 15 -8.24 -9.42 1.55
CA ALA A 15 -8.37 -10.64 0.75
C ALA A 15 -9.75 -11.30 0.86
N SER A 16 -10.35 -11.31 2.04
CA SER A 16 -11.62 -12.04 2.27
C SER A 16 -12.86 -11.20 1.99
N VAL A 17 -12.82 -9.88 2.25
CA VAL A 17 -14.00 -9.01 2.18
C VAL A 17 -13.95 -8.09 0.98
N ILE A 18 -12.87 -7.31 0.87
CA ILE A 18 -12.79 -6.23 -0.14
C ILE A 18 -12.67 -6.83 -1.54
N THR A 19 -11.93 -7.92 -1.67
CA THR A 19 -11.81 -8.65 -2.94
C THR A 19 -13.15 -9.13 -3.46
N GLY A 20 -14.11 -9.48 -2.61
CA GLY A 20 -15.46 -9.83 -3.08
C GLY A 20 -16.22 -8.66 -3.72
N ALA A 21 -15.84 -7.41 -3.42
CA ALA A 21 -16.44 -6.20 -4.00
C ALA A 21 -15.74 -5.74 -5.29
N PHE A 22 -14.57 -6.29 -5.62
CA PHE A 22 -13.78 -5.92 -6.80
C PHE A 22 -13.54 -7.15 -7.68
N VAL A 23 -13.78 -7.05 -8.98
CA VAL A 23 -13.73 -8.20 -9.90
C VAL A 23 -12.36 -8.89 -9.95
N SER A 24 -11.28 -8.17 -9.63
CA SER A 24 -9.92 -8.69 -9.68
C SER A 24 -9.03 -8.11 -8.57
N ASN A 25 -8.14 -8.95 -8.03
CA ASN A 25 -7.12 -8.58 -7.04
C ASN A 25 -6.24 -7.40 -7.47
N LEU A 26 -6.13 -7.17 -8.78
CA LEU A 26 -5.38 -6.03 -9.35
C LEU A 26 -5.94 -4.66 -8.99
N TYR A 27 -7.25 -4.58 -8.73
CA TYR A 27 -7.94 -3.31 -8.52
C TYR A 27 -8.38 -3.12 -7.07
N VAL A 28 -8.12 -4.10 -6.22
CA VAL A 28 -8.49 -4.06 -4.80
C VAL A 28 -7.69 -2.94 -4.10
N PRO A 29 -8.36 -2.02 -3.38
CA PRO A 29 -7.69 -1.02 -2.56
C PRO A 29 -6.70 -1.66 -1.60
N ASP A 30 -5.46 -1.19 -1.61
CA ASP A 30 -4.37 -1.80 -0.86
C ASP A 30 -4.25 -1.23 0.56
N LEU A 31 -5.04 -1.77 1.47
CA LEU A 31 -5.03 -1.40 2.89
C LEU A 31 -3.67 -1.63 3.54
N VAL A 32 -3.00 -2.72 3.14
CA VAL A 32 -1.69 -3.09 3.67
C VAL A 32 -0.65 -2.06 3.25
N LEU A 33 -0.68 -1.59 1.99
CA LEU A 33 0.21 -0.55 1.51
C LEU A 33 -0.01 0.78 2.24
N VAL A 34 -1.26 1.20 2.43
CA VAL A 34 -1.59 2.42 3.21
C VAL A 34 -0.98 2.33 4.60
N TYR A 35 -1.21 1.22 5.31
CA TYR A 35 -0.70 1.01 6.66
C TYR A 35 0.83 0.93 6.70
N LEU A 36 1.43 0.19 5.78
CA LEU A 36 2.88 0.06 5.63
C LEU A 36 3.54 1.42 5.39
N PHE A 37 3.00 2.22 4.47
CA PHE A 37 3.52 3.56 4.17
C PHE A 37 3.43 4.49 5.37
N LEU A 38 2.27 4.55 6.04
CA LEU A 38 2.09 5.40 7.23
C LEU A 38 3.01 5.01 8.39
N HIS A 39 3.36 3.73 8.49
CA HIS A 39 4.28 3.24 9.50
C HIS A 39 5.74 3.56 9.13
N LEU A 40 6.19 3.16 7.94
CA LEU A 40 7.56 3.33 7.48
C LEU A 40 7.96 4.80 7.25
N SER A 41 7.00 5.67 6.93
CA SER A 41 7.24 7.11 6.76
C SER A 41 7.69 7.80 8.05
N ARG A 42 7.39 7.23 9.23
CA ARG A 42 7.79 7.78 10.53
C ARG A 42 9.05 7.17 11.13
N GLU A 43 9.51 6.06 10.58
CA GLU A 43 10.74 5.44 11.06
C GLU A 43 11.95 6.16 10.49
N ASN A 44 13.10 6.13 11.17
CA ASN A 44 14.31 6.76 10.65
C ASN A 44 14.86 5.99 9.45
N ALA A 45 14.91 4.67 9.54
CA ALA A 45 15.35 3.76 8.48
C ALA A 45 14.23 2.77 8.12
N VAL A 46 14.19 2.33 6.87
CA VAL A 46 13.19 1.36 6.40
C VAL A 46 13.63 -0.05 6.79
N ASP A 47 12.85 -0.72 7.65
CA ASP A 47 13.07 -2.14 7.96
C ASP A 47 12.44 -3.02 6.88
N ILE A 48 13.27 -3.67 6.07
CA ILE A 48 12.89 -4.56 4.96
C ILE A 48 12.00 -5.72 5.41
N LYS A 49 12.07 -6.17 6.67
CA LYS A 49 11.25 -7.28 7.16
C LYS A 49 9.75 -6.97 7.12
N LYS A 50 9.39 -5.70 7.29
CA LYS A 50 7.99 -5.25 7.30
C LYS A 50 7.31 -5.34 5.93
N PRO A 51 7.83 -4.71 4.85
CA PRO A 51 7.27 -4.87 3.52
C PRO A 51 7.29 -6.34 3.09
N LEU A 52 8.38 -7.08 3.39
CA LEU A 52 8.50 -8.51 3.07
C LEU A 52 7.36 -9.33 3.69
N LEU A 53 7.19 -9.28 5.02
CA LEU A 53 6.18 -10.08 5.71
C LEU A 53 4.75 -9.64 5.35
N SER A 54 4.52 -8.33 5.23
CA SER A 54 3.20 -7.81 4.86
C SER A 54 2.78 -8.21 3.44
N GLY A 55 3.73 -8.23 2.50
CA GLY A 55 3.50 -8.72 1.15
C GLY A 55 3.30 -10.23 1.10
N LEU A 56 4.07 -11.00 1.89
CA LEU A 56 3.91 -12.45 2.00
C LEU A 56 2.52 -12.84 2.53
N TYR A 57 1.95 -12.09 3.47
CA TYR A 57 0.58 -12.34 3.93
C TYR A 57 -0.43 -12.21 2.79
N LEU A 58 -0.32 -11.17 1.97
CA LEU A 58 -1.19 -11.02 0.81
C LEU A 58 -0.94 -12.12 -0.23
N ASP A 59 0.33 -12.50 -0.44
CA ASP A 59 0.67 -13.56 -1.38
C ASP A 59 0.09 -14.92 -1.00
N ILE A 60 0.10 -15.26 0.30
CA ILE A 60 -0.53 -16.49 0.80
C ILE A 60 -2.06 -16.43 0.64
N MET A 61 -2.68 -15.28 0.96
CA MET A 61 -4.14 -15.16 0.95
C MET A 61 -4.73 -15.09 -0.46
N TYR A 62 -4.00 -14.49 -1.41
CA TYR A 62 -4.42 -14.39 -2.81
C TYR A 62 -3.94 -15.52 -3.70
N ASP A 63 -3.21 -16.49 -3.14
CA ASP A 63 -2.50 -17.52 -3.89
C ASP A 63 -1.68 -16.92 -5.03
N SER A 64 -0.86 -15.93 -4.68
CA SER A 64 -0.15 -15.15 -5.66
C SER A 64 1.35 -15.29 -5.52
N PHE A 65 2.00 -15.57 -6.66
CA PHE A 65 3.41 -15.94 -6.78
C PHE A 65 4.39 -14.78 -6.52
N GLY A 66 4.31 -14.12 -5.36
CA GLY A 66 5.29 -13.13 -4.93
C GLY A 66 5.12 -11.72 -5.50
N TRP A 67 4.06 -11.46 -6.28
CA TRP A 67 3.82 -10.15 -6.89
C TRP A 67 3.49 -9.06 -5.84
N ASN A 68 2.82 -9.40 -4.72
CA ASN A 68 2.52 -8.43 -3.67
C ASN A 68 3.77 -8.16 -2.85
N THR A 69 4.53 -9.21 -2.50
CA THR A 69 5.85 -9.06 -1.86
C THR A 69 6.77 -8.16 -2.68
N SER A 70 6.87 -8.42 -3.98
CA SER A 70 7.69 -7.61 -4.88
C SER A 70 7.21 -6.16 -4.93
N GLY A 71 5.89 -5.95 -5.01
CA GLY A 71 5.27 -4.63 -4.95
C GLY A 71 5.60 -3.88 -3.66
N LYS A 72 5.43 -4.50 -2.49
CA LYS A 72 5.70 -3.87 -1.19
C LYS A 72 7.17 -3.53 -0.98
N LEU A 73 8.07 -4.41 -1.42
CA LEU A 73 9.50 -4.14 -1.39
C LEU A 73 9.86 -2.96 -2.31
N PHE A 74 9.29 -2.91 -3.51
CA PHE A 74 9.49 -1.80 -4.44
C PHE A 74 8.95 -0.48 -3.88
N SER A 75 7.76 -0.48 -3.27
CA SER A 75 7.21 0.69 -2.58
C SER A 75 8.11 1.17 -1.43
N ALA A 76 8.65 0.24 -0.64
CA ALA A 76 9.55 0.56 0.46
C ALA A 76 10.86 1.19 -0.04
N PHE A 77 11.41 0.68 -1.15
CA PHE A 77 12.58 1.27 -1.80
C PHE A 77 12.31 2.69 -2.30
N ILE A 78 11.19 2.93 -2.98
CA ILE A 78 10.80 4.30 -3.42
C ILE A 78 10.63 5.22 -2.21
N LEU A 79 10.00 4.74 -1.13
CA LEU A 79 9.82 5.52 0.08
C LEU A 79 11.16 5.93 0.70
N GLU A 80 12.12 5.01 0.75
CA GLU A 80 13.47 5.30 1.24
C GLU A 80 14.18 6.36 0.39
N LEU A 81 14.07 6.25 -0.95
CA LEU A 81 14.58 7.28 -1.86
C LEU A 81 13.93 8.65 -1.62
N LEU A 82 12.60 8.69 -1.42
CA LEU A 82 11.91 9.95 -1.13
C LEU A 82 12.34 10.55 0.21
N LYS A 83 12.46 9.73 1.25
CA LYS A 83 12.89 10.17 2.59
C LYS A 83 14.32 10.71 2.61
N SER A 84 15.18 10.22 1.72
CA SER A 84 16.56 10.73 1.59
C SER A 84 16.62 12.17 1.05
N ARG A 85 15.54 12.65 0.40
CA ARG A 85 15.51 13.95 -0.29
C ARG A 85 14.44 14.91 0.23
N TYR A 86 13.39 14.40 0.87
CA TYR A 86 12.21 15.18 1.24
C TYR A 86 11.75 14.90 2.67
N ILE A 87 11.28 15.95 3.35
CA ILE A 87 10.65 15.87 4.67
C ILE A 87 9.13 15.91 4.49
N PHE A 88 8.43 14.93 5.05
CA PHE A 88 6.96 14.87 5.01
C PHE A 88 6.33 15.80 6.05
N ALA A 89 6.44 17.11 5.85
CA ALA A 89 5.99 18.12 6.82
C ALA A 89 4.48 18.39 6.81
N THR A 90 3.78 18.10 5.70
CA THR A 90 2.37 18.44 5.54
C THR A 90 1.52 17.23 5.14
N ARG A 91 0.23 17.25 5.47
CA ARG A 91 -0.74 16.24 4.99
C ARG A 91 -0.67 16.05 3.48
N LEU A 92 -0.60 17.17 2.76
CA LEU A 92 -0.52 17.20 1.32
C LEU A 92 0.75 16.50 0.81
N SER A 93 1.90 16.72 1.45
CA SER A 93 3.14 15.99 1.11
C SER A 93 3.00 14.48 1.31
N VAL A 94 2.37 14.04 2.41
CA VAL A 94 2.13 12.62 2.68
C VAL A 94 1.23 11.99 1.62
N ILE A 95 0.14 12.67 1.26
CA ILE A 95 -0.80 12.20 0.23
C ILE A 95 -0.13 12.11 -1.13
N ILE A 96 0.61 13.14 -1.56
CA ILE A 96 1.29 13.15 -2.85
C ILE A 96 2.34 12.04 -2.93
N SER A 97 3.15 11.87 -1.88
CA SER A 97 4.17 10.83 -1.85
C SER A 97 3.57 9.44 -1.84
N TYR A 98 2.49 9.23 -1.09
CA TYR A 98 1.74 7.98 -1.15
C TYR A 98 1.19 7.73 -2.56
N SER A 99 0.54 8.73 -3.17
CA SER A 99 -0.01 8.61 -4.53
C SER A 99 1.07 8.16 -5.52
N LEU A 100 2.25 8.77 -5.50
CA LEU A 100 3.35 8.36 -6.37
C LEU A 100 3.79 6.90 -6.13
N ILE A 101 3.93 6.50 -4.87
CA ILE A 101 4.33 5.13 -4.50
C ILE A 101 3.26 4.12 -4.93
N ALA A 102 1.99 4.38 -4.59
CA ALA A 102 0.87 3.51 -4.89
C ALA A 102 0.67 3.35 -6.39
N LEU A 103 0.69 4.45 -7.16
CA LEU A 103 0.60 4.39 -8.62
C LEU A 103 1.75 3.55 -9.22
N SER A 104 2.97 3.72 -8.72
CA SER A 104 4.14 2.97 -9.19
C SER A 104 4.03 1.47 -8.87
N GLU A 105 3.54 1.14 -7.68
CA GLU A 105 3.35 -0.25 -7.25
C GLU A 105 2.21 -0.94 -8.00
N HIS A 106 1.08 -0.26 -8.20
CA HIS A 106 -0.04 -0.76 -9.00
C HIS A 106 0.37 -0.98 -10.45
N LEU A 107 1.14 -0.05 -11.02
CA LEU A 107 1.68 -0.18 -12.38
C LEU A 107 2.60 -1.40 -12.48
N LEU A 108 3.47 -1.63 -11.48
CA LEU A 108 4.35 -2.79 -11.42
C LEU A 108 3.55 -4.10 -11.32
N ARG A 109 2.57 -4.18 -10.43
CA ARG A 109 1.70 -5.37 -10.29
C ARG A 109 0.93 -5.65 -11.58
N TYR A 110 0.35 -4.61 -12.19
CA TYR A 110 -0.36 -4.73 -13.44
C TYR A 110 0.55 -5.19 -14.58
N ALA A 111 1.77 -4.64 -14.70
CA ALA A 111 2.75 -5.07 -15.69
C ALA A 111 3.11 -6.56 -15.52
N ILE A 112 3.41 -6.99 -14.28
CA ILE A 112 3.72 -8.39 -13.95
C ILE A 112 2.55 -9.31 -14.30
N PHE A 113 1.32 -8.92 -13.97
CA PHE A 113 0.15 -9.74 -14.26
C PHE A 113 -0.13 -9.85 -15.76
N ARG A 114 0.00 -8.73 -16.49
CA ARG A 114 -0.24 -8.69 -17.93
C ARG A 114 0.75 -9.54 -18.71
N LEU A 115 1.99 -9.65 -18.25
CA LEU A 115 2.99 -10.55 -18.84
C LEU A 115 2.54 -12.02 -18.85
N LYS A 116 1.69 -12.43 -17.90
CA LYS A 116 1.24 -13.83 -17.77
C LYS A 116 -0.19 -14.06 -18.27
N TYR A 117 -1.12 -13.13 -18.03
CA TYR A 117 -2.56 -13.39 -18.19
C TYR A 117 -3.28 -12.55 -19.26
N TYR A 118 -2.58 -11.67 -20.01
CA TYR A 118 -3.19 -10.80 -21.04
C TYR A 118 -4.52 -10.14 -20.62
N TYR A 119 -4.64 -9.77 -19.34
CA TYR A 119 -5.88 -9.23 -18.78
C TYR A 119 -6.10 -7.78 -19.25
N PRO A 120 -7.33 -7.39 -19.64
CA PRO A 120 -7.63 -6.02 -20.06
C PRO A 120 -7.55 -5.03 -18.90
N PHE A 121 -6.98 -3.85 -19.14
CA PHE A 121 -7.00 -2.78 -18.14
C PHE A 121 -8.41 -2.22 -18.01
N GLU A 122 -8.92 -2.11 -16.78
CA GLU A 122 -10.20 -1.52 -16.45
C GLU A 122 -9.98 -0.22 -15.65
N PRO A 123 -9.90 0.95 -16.33
CA PRO A 123 -9.56 2.21 -15.68
C PRO A 123 -10.51 2.58 -14.55
N TRP A 124 -11.81 2.32 -14.72
CA TRP A 124 -12.82 2.68 -13.73
C TRP A 124 -12.62 1.95 -12.40
N LEU A 125 -12.37 0.64 -12.42
CA LEU A 125 -12.09 -0.14 -11.21
C LEU A 125 -10.79 0.30 -10.55
N PHE A 126 -9.75 0.57 -11.35
CA PHE A 126 -8.49 1.12 -10.87
C PHE A 126 -8.70 2.47 -10.14
N PHE A 127 -9.40 3.42 -10.77
CA PHE A 127 -9.68 4.72 -10.15
C PHE A 127 -10.54 4.59 -8.90
N ALA A 128 -11.56 3.72 -8.90
CA ALA A 128 -12.37 3.48 -7.71
C ALA A 128 -11.53 2.95 -6.55
N GLY A 129 -10.69 1.94 -6.80
CA GLY A 129 -9.78 1.39 -5.80
C GLY A 129 -8.80 2.42 -5.25
N PHE A 130 -8.20 3.19 -6.16
CA PHE A 130 -7.23 4.24 -5.82
C PHE A 130 -7.86 5.38 -5.00
N VAL A 131 -9.08 5.82 -5.34
CA VAL A 131 -9.81 6.84 -4.56
C VAL A 131 -10.12 6.34 -3.15
N VAL A 132 -10.46 5.07 -2.99
CA VAL A 132 -10.66 4.46 -1.67
C VAL A 132 -9.38 4.49 -0.85
N GLU A 133 -8.23 4.13 -1.42
CA GLU A 133 -6.93 4.21 -0.74
C GLU A 133 -6.60 5.65 -0.30
N LEU A 134 -6.77 6.62 -1.19
CA LEU A 134 -6.50 8.03 -0.88
C LEU A 134 -7.45 8.57 0.19
N SER A 135 -8.72 8.18 0.15
CA SER A 135 -9.70 8.55 1.17
C SER A 135 -9.31 7.99 2.53
N LEU A 136 -8.93 6.71 2.59
CA LEU A 136 -8.45 6.07 3.81
C LEU A 136 -7.18 6.75 4.36
N LEU A 137 -6.22 7.05 3.49
CA LEU A 137 -5.01 7.79 3.87
C LEU A 137 -5.37 9.17 4.44
N PHE A 138 -6.28 9.89 3.79
CA PHE A 138 -6.74 11.21 4.25
C PHE A 138 -7.38 11.13 5.65
N PHE A 139 -8.27 10.16 5.87
CA PHE A 139 -8.89 9.96 7.19
C PHE A 139 -7.86 9.58 8.25
N LEU A 140 -6.95 8.64 7.97
CA LEU A 140 -5.93 8.21 8.93
C LEU A 140 -4.98 9.36 9.29
N THR A 141 -4.52 10.12 8.29
CA THR A 141 -3.62 11.27 8.52
C THR A 141 -4.28 12.41 9.30
N PHE A 142 -5.62 12.56 9.19
CA PHE A 142 -6.38 13.51 10.01
C PHE A 142 -6.22 13.22 11.52
N PHE A 143 -6.34 11.95 11.92
CA PHE A 143 -6.20 11.54 13.32
C PHE A 143 -4.75 11.57 13.82
N ILE A 144 -3.81 11.21 12.95
CA ILE A 144 -2.39 11.13 13.27
C ILE A 144 -1.80 12.51 13.62
N ILE A 145 -1.99 13.49 12.74
CA ILE A 145 -1.33 14.81 12.89
C ILE A 145 -1.95 15.61 14.03
N LYS A 146 -3.20 15.34 14.39
CA LYS A 146 -3.85 15.95 15.56
C LYS A 146 -3.27 15.43 16.89
N GLY A 147 -2.60 14.28 16.88
CA GLY A 147 -1.89 13.71 18.03
C GLY A 147 -0.54 14.38 18.28
N ASP A 148 0.25 14.59 17.23
CA ASP A 148 1.60 15.20 17.34
C ASP A 148 1.55 16.71 17.66
N ALA A 149 0.45 17.41 17.34
CA ALA A 149 0.26 18.81 17.70
C ALA A 149 -0.15 19.04 19.18
N LYS A 150 -0.35 17.96 19.96
CA LYS A 150 -0.73 18.02 21.39
C LYS A 150 0.39 17.65 22.35
N THR A 151 1.57 17.32 21.83
CA THR A 151 2.82 17.11 22.59
C THR A 151 3.74 18.29 22.41
#